data_AF-A0A7V9EF03-F1
#
_entry.id   AF-A0A7V9EF03-F1
#
_cell.length_a   1.000
_cell.length_b   1.000
_cell.length_c   1.000
_cell.angle_alpha   90.00
_cell.angle_beta   90.00
_cell.angle_gamma   90.00
#
_symmetry.space_group_name_H-M   'P 1'
#
loop_
_entity.id
_entity.type
_entity.pdbx_description
1 polymer ?
#
loop_
_entity_poly.entity_id
_entity_poly.type
_entity_poly.pdbx_seq_one_letter_code
_entity_poly.pdbx_strand_id
1 'polypeptide(L)'
;MPYRLRPVPSLLGIAVICAALALGAPAALGAGPNTRYDVVATESPDPVDPSDLSECPMNQAGTARPQCIYSRFAERLSDAADLTGDGIRDVFASTWIQDLPPSEVGGVENNNAGRISLINGATQKVVYKVTPEPQVDGNFGFYISVPGDVGPNRDGKEDLVSGASGYDVGTGPGGAGCTTPATPEPNQCNENQGRGYVISGPTGQRIATLDNFNPQ
;
A
#
# COMPACT_ATOMS: atom_id res chain seq x y z
N MET A 1 21.38 39.12 -68.83
CA MET A 1 20.92 37.72 -68.93
C MET A 1 19.74 37.54 -67.98
N PRO A 2 18.52 37.24 -68.44
CA PRO A 2 17.38 37.04 -67.53
C PRO A 2 17.30 35.58 -67.05
N TYR A 3 17.15 35.40 -65.74
CA TYR A 3 16.94 34.11 -65.09
C TYR A 3 15.51 33.61 -65.36
N ARG A 4 15.38 32.41 -65.97
CA ARG A 4 14.12 31.66 -66.12
C ARG A 4 13.95 30.75 -64.91
N LEU A 5 12.94 31.01 -64.06
CA LEU A 5 12.53 30.08 -63.01
C LEU A 5 11.74 28.92 -63.63
N ARG A 6 12.12 27.69 -63.29
CA ARG A 6 11.39 26.47 -63.68
C ARG A 6 10.33 26.15 -62.62
N PRO A 7 9.12 25.68 -63.01
CA PRO A 7 8.13 25.20 -62.06
C PRO A 7 8.55 23.86 -61.45
N VAL A 8 8.33 23.72 -60.14
CA VAL A 8 8.52 22.49 -59.37
C VAL A 8 7.21 21.68 -59.41
N PRO A 9 7.24 20.35 -59.58
CA PRO A 9 6.01 19.55 -59.61
C PRO A 9 5.33 19.50 -58.23
N SER A 10 4.02 19.72 -58.21
CA SER A 10 3.16 19.55 -57.03
C SER A 10 3.26 18.13 -56.48
N LEU A 11 3.63 18.01 -55.21
CA LEU A 11 3.42 16.77 -54.45
C LEU A 11 1.91 16.55 -54.28
N LEU A 12 1.46 15.43 -54.83
CA LEU A 12 0.14 14.85 -54.61
C LEU A 12 0.03 14.48 -53.12
N GLY A 13 -0.77 15.24 -52.37
CA GLY A 13 -1.02 15.00 -50.95
C GLY A 13 -1.84 13.73 -50.75
N ILE A 14 -1.22 12.70 -50.16
CA ILE A 14 -1.91 11.55 -49.59
C ILE A 14 -2.56 12.05 -48.30
N ALA A 15 -3.89 12.23 -48.31
CA ALA A 15 -4.67 12.45 -47.11
C ALA A 15 -4.72 11.14 -46.31
N VAL A 16 -3.85 11.03 -45.30
CA VAL A 16 -3.99 10.01 -44.25
C VAL A 16 -5.19 10.41 -43.41
N ILE A 17 -6.31 9.74 -43.62
CA ILE A 17 -7.47 9.82 -42.73
C ILE A 17 -7.06 9.11 -41.44
N CYS A 18 -6.54 9.88 -40.48
CA CYS A 18 -6.49 9.45 -39.09
C CYS A 18 -7.93 9.31 -38.59
N ALA A 19 -8.50 8.12 -38.75
CA ALA A 19 -9.61 7.71 -37.90
C ALA A 19 -9.05 7.64 -36.47
N ALA A 20 -9.31 8.70 -35.70
CA ALA A 20 -9.17 8.63 -34.26
C ALA A 20 -10.18 7.59 -33.78
N LEU A 21 -9.71 6.34 -33.60
CA LEU A 21 -10.37 5.41 -32.71
C LEU A 21 -10.34 6.06 -31.33
N ALA A 22 -11.41 6.77 -30.98
CA ALA A 22 -11.71 7.15 -29.63
C ALA A 22 -12.03 5.86 -28.87
N LEU A 23 -10.98 5.11 -28.53
CA LEU A 23 -11.04 4.14 -27.45
C LEU A 23 -11.45 4.96 -26.22
N GLY A 24 -12.70 4.74 -25.79
CA GLY A 24 -13.34 5.52 -24.76
C GLY A 24 -12.43 5.60 -23.54
N ALA A 25 -11.92 6.81 -23.27
CA ALA A 25 -11.45 7.10 -21.93
C ALA A 25 -12.61 6.74 -20.99
N PRO A 26 -12.40 5.89 -19.98
CA PRO A 26 -13.42 5.68 -18.98
C PRO A 26 -13.81 7.05 -18.47
N ALA A 27 -15.12 7.33 -18.43
CA ALA A 27 -15.62 8.57 -17.87
C ALA A 27 -14.94 8.72 -16.51
N ALA A 28 -14.11 9.74 -16.37
CA ALA A 28 -13.60 10.12 -15.07
C ALA A 28 -14.86 10.28 -14.21
N LEU A 29 -15.06 9.38 -13.24
CA LEU A 29 -16.04 9.57 -12.19
C LEU A 29 -15.57 10.81 -11.44
N GLY A 30 -15.96 11.98 -11.95
CA GLY A 30 -15.86 13.22 -11.23
C GLY A 30 -16.71 13.02 -9.99
N ALA A 31 -16.05 12.78 -8.87
CA ALA A 31 -16.67 12.90 -7.57
C ALA A 31 -17.20 14.34 -7.50
N GLY A 32 -18.48 14.50 -7.82
CA GLY A 32 -19.15 15.77 -7.65
C GLY A 32 -19.08 16.14 -6.17
N PRO A 33 -19.16 17.44 -5.82
CA PRO A 33 -19.11 17.92 -4.44
C PRO A 33 -20.23 17.38 -3.51
N ASN A 34 -21.06 16.46 -4.00
CA ASN A 34 -22.21 15.86 -3.33
C ASN A 34 -22.17 14.32 -3.30
N THR A 35 -21.02 13.67 -3.51
CA THR A 35 -20.90 12.24 -3.20
C THR A 35 -21.17 12.09 -1.71
N ARG A 36 -22.35 11.58 -1.35
CA ARG A 36 -22.72 11.34 0.05
C ARG A 36 -21.77 10.26 0.57
N TYR A 37 -20.83 10.67 1.42
CA TYR A 37 -20.23 9.75 2.36
C TYR A 37 -21.34 9.39 3.35
N ASP A 38 -21.97 8.22 3.16
CA ASP A 38 -22.83 7.68 4.20
C ASP A 38 -21.91 7.36 5.37
N VAL A 39 -22.06 8.10 6.47
CA VAL A 39 -21.37 7.78 7.72
C VAL A 39 -22.04 6.51 8.21
N VAL A 40 -21.48 5.37 7.83
CA VAL A 40 -21.85 4.08 8.40
C VAL A 40 -21.41 4.15 9.86
N ALA A 41 -22.33 4.53 10.73
CA ALA A 41 -22.19 4.33 12.15
C ALA A 41 -22.14 2.82 12.35
N THR A 42 -20.95 2.26 12.48
CA THR A 42 -20.80 0.91 13.00
C THR A 42 -21.40 0.93 14.40
N GLU A 43 -22.42 0.12 14.63
CA GLU A 43 -22.94 -0.11 15.97
C GLU A 43 -21.75 -0.43 16.88
N SER A 44 -21.77 0.06 18.13
CA SER A 44 -20.73 -0.23 19.12
C SER A 44 -20.39 -1.72 19.00
N PRO A 45 -19.13 -2.10 18.75
CA PRO A 45 -18.80 -3.48 18.44
C PRO A 45 -19.40 -4.35 19.54
N ASP A 46 -20.16 -5.38 19.13
CA ASP A 46 -20.62 -6.42 20.03
C ASP A 46 -19.43 -6.87 20.91
N PRO A 47 -19.67 -7.26 22.18
CA PRO A 47 -18.60 -7.78 23.02
C PRO A 47 -17.84 -8.84 22.24
N VAL A 48 -16.56 -8.58 21.97
CA VAL A 48 -15.71 -9.41 21.11
C VAL A 48 -15.87 -10.86 21.55
N ASP A 49 -16.38 -11.71 20.65
CA ASP A 49 -16.47 -13.15 20.91
C ASP A 49 -15.05 -13.65 21.22
N PRO A 50 -14.80 -14.26 22.38
CA PRO A 50 -13.47 -14.78 22.72
C PRO A 50 -12.92 -15.79 21.70
N SER A 51 -13.78 -16.41 20.89
CA SER A 51 -13.38 -17.30 19.79
C SER A 51 -12.86 -16.57 18.54
N ASP A 52 -13.15 -15.27 18.39
CA ASP A 52 -12.62 -14.40 17.33
C ASP A 52 -11.22 -13.83 17.66
N LEU A 53 -10.71 -14.13 18.88
CA LEU A 53 -9.34 -13.77 19.30
C LEU A 53 -8.26 -14.62 18.61
N SER A 54 -8.61 -15.49 17.66
CA SER A 54 -7.64 -16.28 16.89
C SER A 54 -6.67 -15.42 16.07
N GLU A 55 -7.08 -14.20 15.69
CA GLU A 55 -6.21 -13.20 15.04
C GLU A 55 -5.35 -12.41 16.04
N CYS A 56 -5.49 -12.69 17.33
CA CYS A 56 -4.87 -12.00 18.45
C CYS A 56 -3.99 -13.00 19.24
N PRO A 57 -2.88 -13.48 18.65
CA PRO A 57 -2.09 -14.61 19.16
C PRO A 57 -1.60 -14.31 20.58
N MET A 58 -1.89 -15.18 21.55
CA MET A 58 -1.37 -15.06 22.92
C MET A 58 0.17 -15.01 22.91
N ASN A 59 0.79 -14.23 23.80
CA ASN A 59 2.25 -14.27 23.96
C ASN A 59 2.70 -15.64 24.51
N GLN A 60 3.99 -15.97 24.37
CA GLN A 60 4.54 -17.24 24.89
C GLN A 60 4.41 -17.41 26.42
N ALA A 61 4.01 -16.37 27.16
CA ALA A 61 3.82 -16.39 28.61
C ALA A 61 2.41 -16.84 29.04
N GLY A 62 1.53 -17.25 28.11
CA GLY A 62 0.18 -17.74 28.45
C GLY A 62 -0.72 -16.70 29.14
N THR A 63 -0.30 -15.44 29.15
CA THR A 63 -1.08 -14.32 29.64
C THR A 63 -1.69 -13.65 28.43
N ALA A 64 -3.03 -13.60 28.36
CA ALA A 64 -3.73 -12.82 27.36
C ALA A 64 -3.29 -11.35 27.50
N ARG A 65 -2.28 -10.95 26.74
CA ARG A 65 -2.25 -9.60 26.22
C ARG A 65 -3.33 -9.61 25.16
N PRO A 66 -4.40 -8.82 25.29
CA PRO A 66 -5.32 -8.67 24.19
C PRO A 66 -4.53 -7.81 23.18
N GLN A 67 -3.77 -8.48 22.30
CA GLN A 67 -2.81 -7.89 21.35
C GLN A 67 -3.49 -6.97 20.31
N CYS A 68 -4.81 -6.80 20.43
CA CYS A 68 -5.68 -5.98 19.62
C CYS A 68 -6.04 -4.65 20.32
N ILE A 69 -5.76 -4.49 21.62
CA ILE A 69 -6.16 -3.28 22.38
C ILE A 69 -5.38 -2.03 21.95
N TYR A 70 -4.25 -2.18 21.27
CA TYR A 70 -3.46 -1.04 20.80
C TYR A 70 -3.16 -1.04 19.32
N SER A 71 -3.67 -1.98 18.50
CA SER A 71 -3.31 -2.08 17.07
C SER A 71 -3.62 -0.83 16.23
N ARG A 72 -4.43 0.10 16.78
CA ARG A 72 -4.88 1.34 16.15
C ARG A 72 -5.54 1.11 14.79
N PHE A 73 -6.44 0.14 14.77
CA PHE A 73 -7.23 -0.16 13.57
C PHE A 73 -7.89 1.08 13.00
N ALA A 74 -7.71 1.25 11.69
CA ALA A 74 -8.25 2.36 10.91
C ALA A 74 -7.82 3.76 11.41
N GLU A 75 -6.71 3.88 12.15
CA GLU A 75 -6.18 5.21 12.52
C GLU A 75 -5.78 6.01 11.27
N ARG A 76 -5.28 5.32 10.23
CA ARG A 76 -5.15 5.88 8.88
C ARG A 76 -6.03 5.12 7.92
N LEU A 77 -6.72 5.89 7.07
CA LEU A 77 -7.56 5.41 6.00
C LEU A 77 -7.14 6.08 4.69
N SER A 78 -7.28 5.36 3.59
CA SER A 78 -7.21 5.93 2.24
C SER A 78 -8.34 5.35 1.40
N ASP A 79 -9.05 6.19 0.67
CA ASP A 79 -9.96 5.72 -0.35
C ASP A 79 -9.16 5.07 -1.50
N ALA A 80 -9.75 4.03 -2.09
CA ALA A 80 -9.27 3.39 -3.29
C ALA A 80 -10.38 3.32 -4.33
N ALA A 81 -10.05 3.05 -5.59
CA ALA A 81 -11.01 2.70 -6.62
C ALA A 81 -11.75 1.40 -6.26
N ASP A 82 -12.64 0.98 -7.16
CA ASP A 82 -13.21 -0.36 -7.12
C ASP A 82 -12.13 -1.39 -7.52
N LEU A 83 -11.44 -1.92 -6.52
CA LEU A 83 -10.36 -2.90 -6.68
C LEU A 83 -10.92 -4.32 -6.70
N THR A 84 -12.12 -4.53 -6.15
CA THR A 84 -12.81 -5.83 -6.13
C THR A 84 -13.72 -6.09 -7.33
N GLY A 85 -14.05 -5.06 -8.11
CA GLY A 85 -14.86 -5.14 -9.33
C GLY A 85 -16.37 -5.19 -9.07
N ASP A 86 -16.85 -4.71 -7.92
CA ASP A 86 -18.26 -4.76 -7.54
C ASP A 86 -19.03 -3.45 -7.83
N GLY A 87 -18.35 -2.45 -8.38
CA GLY A 87 -18.89 -1.13 -8.71
C GLY A 87 -18.89 -0.14 -7.55
N ILE A 88 -18.41 -0.52 -6.36
CA ILE A 88 -18.27 0.33 -5.18
C ILE A 88 -16.79 0.54 -4.87
N ARG A 89 -16.43 1.74 -4.38
CA ARG A 89 -15.05 2.07 -4.03
C ARG A 89 -14.63 1.33 -2.76
N ASP A 90 -13.42 0.79 -2.77
CA ASP A 90 -12.83 0.10 -1.62
C ASP A 90 -12.02 1.04 -0.73
N VAL A 91 -11.57 0.56 0.42
CA VAL A 91 -10.83 1.36 1.42
C VAL A 91 -9.62 0.60 1.94
N PHE A 92 -8.47 1.28 2.03
CA PHE A 92 -7.33 0.78 2.81
C PHE A 92 -7.40 1.29 4.24
N ALA A 93 -7.19 0.38 5.19
CA ALA A 93 -7.13 0.69 6.62
C ALA A 93 -5.83 0.17 7.24
N SER A 94 -5.12 1.04 7.95
CA SER A 94 -3.89 0.68 8.66
C SER A 94 -4.15 0.16 10.07
N THR A 95 -3.29 -0.74 10.53
CA THR A 95 -3.11 -1.16 11.93
C THR A 95 -1.61 -1.15 12.23
N TRP A 96 -1.01 0.04 12.28
CA TRP A 96 0.46 0.18 12.16
C TRP A 96 1.27 -0.30 13.37
N ILE A 97 0.63 -0.50 14.53
CA ILE A 97 1.26 -1.18 15.68
C ILE A 97 0.60 -2.52 15.97
N GLN A 98 0.10 -3.20 14.95
CA GLN A 98 -0.38 -4.57 15.09
C GLN A 98 0.80 -5.52 15.30
N ASP A 99 0.70 -6.31 16.35
CA ASP A 99 1.53 -7.48 16.57
C ASP A 99 1.12 -8.58 15.58
N LEU A 100 2.10 -9.24 14.99
CA LEU A 100 1.86 -10.33 14.04
C LEU A 100 2.12 -11.70 14.66
N PRO A 101 1.32 -12.72 14.32
CA PRO A 101 1.56 -14.06 14.83
C PRO A 101 2.92 -14.59 14.35
N PRO A 102 3.62 -15.40 15.18
CA PRO A 102 4.89 -16.00 14.80
C PRO A 102 4.86 -16.72 13.44
N SER A 103 3.72 -17.30 13.06
CA SER A 103 3.52 -17.96 11.77
C SER A 103 3.71 -17.05 10.56
N GLU A 104 3.53 -15.74 10.71
CA GLU A 104 3.67 -14.76 9.63
C GLU A 104 5.04 -14.10 9.57
N VAL A 105 5.84 -14.26 10.62
CA VAL A 105 7.10 -13.51 10.83
C VAL A 105 8.28 -14.44 11.13
N GLY A 106 8.20 -15.71 10.72
CA GLY A 106 9.30 -16.65 10.81
C GLY A 106 9.56 -17.20 12.22
N GLY A 107 8.56 -17.25 13.08
CA GLY A 107 8.62 -17.89 14.40
C GLY A 107 9.08 -16.98 15.55
N VAL A 108 9.30 -15.70 15.29
CA VAL A 108 9.67 -14.71 16.32
C VAL A 108 8.42 -13.92 16.75
N GLU A 109 8.36 -13.44 17.99
CA GLU A 109 7.34 -12.45 18.35
C GLU A 109 7.63 -11.16 17.58
N ASN A 110 6.65 -10.65 16.83
CA ASN A 110 6.82 -9.41 16.09
C ASN A 110 5.86 -8.36 16.63
N ASN A 111 6.37 -7.60 17.59
CA ASN A 111 5.63 -6.53 18.23
C ASN A 111 5.63 -5.30 17.34
N ASN A 112 4.48 -4.64 17.17
CA ASN A 112 4.34 -3.41 16.40
C ASN A 112 4.85 -3.49 14.94
N ALA A 113 4.72 -4.66 14.31
CA ALA A 113 5.14 -4.83 12.92
C ALA A 113 4.35 -3.93 11.97
N GLY A 114 3.06 -3.80 12.27
CA GLY A 114 2.09 -3.08 11.47
C GLY A 114 1.53 -3.90 10.31
N ARG A 115 0.33 -3.52 9.88
CA ARG A 115 -0.39 -4.16 8.78
C ARG A 115 -1.32 -3.15 8.10
N ILE A 116 -1.64 -3.42 6.84
CA ILE A 116 -2.72 -2.73 6.12
C ILE A 116 -3.71 -3.77 5.61
N SER A 117 -4.99 -3.44 5.66
CA SER A 117 -6.08 -4.26 5.13
C SER A 117 -6.80 -3.52 4.01
N LEU A 118 -7.11 -4.22 2.92
CA LEU A 118 -8.10 -3.76 1.94
C LEU A 118 -9.49 -4.19 2.43
N ILE A 119 -10.41 -3.24 2.53
CA ILE A 119 -11.80 -3.46 2.94
C ILE A 119 -12.67 -3.22 1.71
N ASN A 120 -13.47 -4.22 1.35
CA ASN A 120 -14.42 -4.11 0.26
C ASN A 120 -15.54 -3.13 0.66
N GLY A 121 -15.79 -2.12 -0.17
CA GLY A 121 -16.73 -1.04 0.14
C GLY A 121 -18.19 -1.49 0.22
N ALA A 122 -18.60 -2.46 -0.59
CA ALA A 122 -19.99 -2.93 -0.63
C ALA A 122 -20.33 -3.86 0.54
N THR A 123 -19.40 -4.75 0.90
CA THR A 123 -19.61 -5.83 1.88
C THR A 123 -19.03 -5.50 3.26
N GLN A 124 -18.17 -4.48 3.35
CA GLN A 124 -17.45 -4.07 4.56
C GLN A 124 -16.55 -5.19 5.13
N LYS A 125 -16.12 -6.13 4.29
CA LYS A 125 -15.25 -7.25 4.68
C LYS A 125 -13.82 -7.01 4.25
N VAL A 126 -12.88 -7.53 5.04
CA VAL A 126 -11.46 -7.57 4.65
C VAL A 126 -11.30 -8.50 3.44
N VAL A 127 -10.71 -7.96 2.37
CA VAL A 127 -10.39 -8.70 1.14
C VAL A 127 -9.04 -9.39 1.31
N TYR A 128 -8.02 -8.63 1.70
CA TYR A 128 -6.69 -9.13 2.00
C TYR A 128 -5.99 -8.25 3.05
N LYS A 129 -4.89 -8.79 3.58
CA LYS A 129 -4.00 -8.15 4.54
C LYS A 129 -2.58 -8.15 3.97
N VAL A 130 -1.82 -7.08 4.21
CA VAL A 130 -0.45 -6.96 3.72
C VAL A 130 0.49 -6.44 4.82
N THR A 131 1.64 -7.10 4.94
CA THR A 131 2.85 -6.64 5.64
C THR A 131 4.05 -7.19 4.86
N PRO A 132 4.67 -6.43 3.94
CA PRO A 132 5.60 -7.00 2.96
C PRO A 132 6.88 -7.59 3.57
N GLU A 133 7.41 -6.92 4.59
CA GLU A 133 8.62 -7.32 5.31
C GLU A 133 8.39 -7.00 6.79
N PRO A 134 7.76 -7.90 7.55
CA PRO A 134 7.42 -7.62 8.93
C PRO A 134 8.69 -7.53 9.78
N GLN A 135 8.81 -6.47 10.59
CA GLN A 135 9.92 -6.23 11.52
C GLN A 135 9.37 -5.68 12.83
N VAL A 136 9.94 -6.14 13.95
CA VAL A 136 9.59 -5.63 15.28
C VAL A 136 9.80 -4.12 15.30
N ASP A 137 8.82 -3.39 15.80
CA ASP A 137 8.80 -1.92 15.86
C ASP A 137 8.92 -1.22 14.50
N GLY A 138 8.73 -1.96 13.39
CA GLY A 138 8.83 -1.43 12.03
C GLY A 138 7.75 -0.39 11.70
N ASN A 139 6.60 -0.43 12.39
CA ASN A 139 5.52 0.55 12.25
C ASN A 139 4.96 0.65 10.82
N PHE A 140 4.84 -0.49 10.11
CA PHE A 140 4.34 -0.51 8.74
C PHE A 140 2.87 -0.04 8.66
N GLY A 141 2.58 0.91 7.79
CA GLY A 141 1.25 1.51 7.64
C GLY A 141 1.02 2.74 8.51
N PHE A 142 2.05 3.27 9.18
CA PHE A 142 1.96 4.53 9.92
C PHE A 142 1.56 5.71 9.01
N TYR A 143 1.96 5.64 7.74
CA TYR A 143 1.48 6.50 6.66
C TYR A 143 1.02 5.63 5.49
N ILE A 144 -0.13 5.97 4.92
CA ILE A 144 -0.68 5.33 3.71
C ILE A 144 -1.19 6.39 2.74
N SER A 145 -1.11 6.11 1.45
CA SER A 145 -1.63 6.95 0.36
C SER A 145 -1.93 6.09 -0.87
N VAL A 146 -2.95 6.47 -1.65
CA VAL A 146 -3.30 5.84 -2.93
C VAL A 146 -3.08 6.84 -4.07
N PRO A 147 -1.86 6.91 -4.67
CA PRO A 147 -1.53 7.93 -5.67
C PRO A 147 -2.03 7.61 -7.10
N GLY A 148 -2.74 6.50 -7.30
CA GLY A 148 -3.12 5.98 -8.63
C GLY A 148 -2.31 4.75 -9.02
N ASP A 149 -2.33 4.38 -10.31
CA ASP A 149 -1.50 3.30 -10.87
C ASP A 149 -0.02 3.75 -10.87
N VAL A 150 0.77 3.22 -9.93
CA VAL A 150 2.16 3.62 -9.71
C VAL A 150 3.09 2.41 -9.64
N GLY A 151 4.13 2.46 -10.47
CA GLY A 151 5.18 1.47 -10.47
C GLY A 151 5.41 0.85 -11.85
N PRO A 152 6.22 -0.21 -11.92
CA PRO A 152 6.51 -0.92 -13.15
C PRO A 152 5.37 -1.82 -13.66
N ASN A 153 4.40 -2.21 -12.83
CA ASN A 153 3.27 -3.08 -13.22
C ASN A 153 2.34 -2.40 -14.24
N ARG A 154 2.02 -1.11 -14.04
CA ARG A 154 1.15 -0.32 -14.94
C ARG A 154 -0.11 -1.07 -15.37
N ASP A 155 -0.76 -1.70 -14.40
CA ASP A 155 -1.88 -2.60 -14.65
C ASP A 155 -3.22 -1.87 -14.81
N GLY A 156 -3.20 -0.53 -14.76
CA GLY A 156 -4.37 0.32 -14.88
C GLY A 156 -5.24 0.35 -13.62
N LYS A 157 -4.75 -0.19 -12.49
CA LYS A 157 -5.43 -0.17 -11.21
C LYS A 157 -4.66 0.68 -10.22
N GLU A 158 -5.37 1.26 -9.25
CA GLU A 158 -4.72 2.09 -8.24
C GLU A 158 -3.87 1.23 -7.31
N ASP A 159 -2.72 1.75 -6.92
CA ASP A 159 -1.77 1.12 -6.01
C ASP A 159 -1.71 1.87 -4.67
N LEU A 160 -1.17 1.19 -3.67
CA LEU A 160 -0.97 1.69 -2.32
C LEU A 160 0.50 2.03 -2.10
N VAL A 161 0.77 3.21 -1.55
CA VAL A 161 2.08 3.58 -1.01
C VAL A 161 2.00 3.65 0.50
N SER A 162 2.94 3.03 1.19
CA SER A 162 2.99 2.96 2.65
C SER A 162 4.39 3.16 3.19
N GLY A 163 4.51 3.77 4.37
CA GLY A 163 5.76 3.85 5.14
C GLY A 163 5.78 2.89 6.32
N ALA A 164 6.97 2.35 6.62
CA ALA A 164 7.34 1.71 7.86
C ALA A 164 8.38 2.61 8.53
N SER A 165 7.96 3.49 9.45
CA SER A 165 8.83 4.57 9.96
C SER A 165 9.88 4.11 10.96
N GLY A 166 9.66 2.97 11.62
CA GLY A 166 10.63 2.38 12.56
C GLY A 166 11.50 1.31 11.92
N TYR A 167 11.50 1.21 10.59
CA TYR A 167 12.20 0.13 9.91
C TYR A 167 13.73 0.29 10.01
N ASP A 168 14.41 -0.74 10.48
CA ASP A 168 15.87 -0.81 10.51
C ASP A 168 16.40 -1.32 9.17
N VAL A 169 17.41 -0.64 8.62
CA VAL A 169 18.02 -0.99 7.33
C VAL A 169 19.46 -1.44 7.55
N GLY A 170 19.79 -2.66 7.13
CA GLY A 170 21.16 -3.17 7.21
C GLY A 170 22.10 -2.44 6.27
N THR A 171 23.28 -2.05 6.75
CA THR A 171 24.30 -1.29 5.99
C THR A 171 25.31 -2.16 5.25
N GLY A 172 25.24 -3.49 5.42
CA GLY A 172 26.14 -4.45 4.80
C GLY A 172 25.62 -5.03 3.46
N PRO A 173 26.49 -5.61 2.62
CA PRO A 173 26.07 -6.36 1.44
C PRO A 173 25.09 -7.47 1.81
N GLY A 174 23.84 -7.37 1.33
CA GLY A 174 22.78 -8.33 1.61
C GLY A 174 21.73 -7.87 2.62
N GLY A 175 21.89 -6.70 3.27
CA GLY A 175 20.84 -6.04 4.07
C GLY A 175 20.29 -6.81 5.28
N ALA A 176 20.79 -8.03 5.53
CA ALA A 176 20.34 -8.92 6.59
C ALA A 176 21.24 -8.73 7.82
N GLY A 177 20.65 -8.31 8.95
CA GLY A 177 21.43 -8.16 10.19
C GLY A 177 20.76 -7.39 11.32
N CYS A 178 19.69 -6.63 11.03
CA CYS A 178 19.02 -5.85 12.06
C CYS A 178 18.07 -6.74 12.84
N THR A 179 18.62 -7.40 13.86
CA THR A 179 17.87 -8.15 14.84
C THR A 179 17.49 -7.24 15.98
N THR A 180 16.22 -7.22 16.37
CA THR A 180 15.76 -6.64 17.63
C THR A 180 15.85 -7.67 18.77
N PRO A 181 16.38 -7.31 19.96
CA PRO A 181 16.93 -6.00 20.29
C PRO A 181 18.28 -5.80 19.60
N ALA A 182 18.49 -4.59 19.07
CA ALA A 182 19.72 -4.26 18.38
C ALA A 182 20.92 -4.40 19.32
N THR A 183 22.02 -4.99 18.81
CA THR A 183 23.28 -4.99 19.54
C THR A 183 23.80 -3.55 19.63
N PRO A 184 24.51 -3.15 20.71
CA PRO A 184 25.04 -1.80 20.81
C PRO A 184 25.88 -1.43 19.58
N GLU A 185 25.66 -0.21 19.06
CA GLU A 185 26.42 0.29 17.93
C GLU A 185 27.94 0.20 18.18
N PRO A 186 28.74 -0.13 17.15
CA PRO A 186 28.36 -0.30 15.74
C PRO A 186 27.90 -1.73 15.41
N ASN A 187 26.67 -1.90 14.92
CA ASN A 187 26.06 -3.20 14.59
C ASN A 187 25.78 -3.39 13.08
N GLN A 188 26.27 -2.49 12.22
CA GLN A 188 26.01 -2.49 10.77
C GLN A 188 24.50 -2.37 10.43
N CYS A 189 23.73 -1.75 11.33
CA CYS A 189 22.35 -1.36 11.10
C CYS A 189 22.23 0.15 11.22
N ASN A 190 21.45 0.72 10.31
CA ASN A 190 20.91 2.03 10.54
C ASN A 190 19.51 1.85 11.13
N GLU A 191 19.41 2.06 12.43
CA GLU A 191 18.18 1.87 13.20
C GLU A 191 17.16 2.99 12.88
N ASN A 192 15.88 2.64 12.81
CA ASN A 192 14.77 3.57 12.60
C ASN A 192 14.92 4.52 11.39
N GLN A 193 15.59 4.11 10.32
CA GLN A 193 15.66 4.91 9.08
C GLN A 193 14.34 4.96 8.34
N GLY A 194 13.52 3.96 8.58
CA GLY A 194 12.28 3.75 7.89
C GLY A 194 12.46 3.23 6.46
N ARG A 195 11.34 2.81 5.88
CA ARG A 195 11.29 2.25 4.53
C ARG A 195 9.93 2.54 3.91
N GLY A 196 9.91 2.95 2.64
CA GLY A 196 8.68 3.07 1.87
C GLY A 196 8.41 1.82 1.04
N TYR A 197 7.14 1.54 0.78
CA TYR A 197 6.69 0.43 -0.04
C TYR A 197 5.65 0.91 -1.04
N VAL A 198 5.73 0.37 -2.25
CA VAL A 198 4.65 0.43 -3.25
C VAL A 198 4.04 -0.96 -3.36
N ILE A 199 2.73 -1.04 -3.24
CA ILE A 199 1.95 -2.27 -3.10
C ILE A 199 0.83 -2.25 -4.12
N SER A 200 0.67 -3.35 -4.85
CA SER A 200 -0.39 -3.53 -5.83
C SER A 200 -1.75 -3.47 -5.15
N GLY A 201 -2.60 -2.53 -5.54
CA GLY A 201 -3.93 -2.41 -4.94
C GLY A 201 -4.82 -3.64 -5.18
N PRO A 202 -4.85 -4.25 -6.38
CA PRO A 202 -5.64 -5.47 -6.60
C PRO A 202 -5.16 -6.69 -5.82
N THR A 203 -3.85 -6.83 -5.59
CA THR A 203 -3.27 -8.11 -5.12
C THR A 203 -2.65 -8.05 -3.72
N GLY A 204 -2.39 -6.87 -3.20
CA GLY A 204 -1.60 -6.68 -1.98
C GLY A 204 -0.12 -7.06 -2.12
N GLN A 205 0.36 -7.38 -3.31
CA GLN A 205 1.76 -7.75 -3.52
C GLN A 205 2.66 -6.52 -3.55
N ARG A 206 3.85 -6.63 -2.96
CA ARG A 206 4.88 -5.58 -3.05
C ARG A 206 5.37 -5.45 -4.49
N ILE A 207 5.26 -4.24 -5.03
CA ILE A 207 5.78 -3.85 -6.34
C ILE A 207 7.21 -3.31 -6.22
N ALA A 208 7.44 -2.42 -5.27
CA ALA A 208 8.72 -1.76 -5.09
C ALA A 208 8.98 -1.40 -3.62
N THR A 209 10.26 -1.24 -3.30
CA THR A 209 10.74 -0.65 -2.05
C THR A 209 11.32 0.72 -2.36
N LEU A 210 11.08 1.69 -1.47
CA LEU A 210 11.66 3.03 -1.50
C LEU A 210 12.70 3.11 -0.38
N ASP A 211 13.95 2.76 -0.70
CA ASP A 211 15.06 2.54 0.23
C ASP A 211 16.31 3.38 -0.09
N ASN A 212 16.25 4.24 -1.11
CA ASN A 212 17.43 4.95 -1.64
C ASN A 212 17.44 6.46 -1.32
N PHE A 213 17.33 6.82 -0.05
CA PHE A 213 17.59 8.20 0.40
C PHE A 213 19.01 8.28 0.99
N ASN A 214 20.03 8.42 0.13
CA ASN A 214 21.42 8.57 0.57
C ASN A 214 22.01 9.94 0.15
N PRO A 215 22.79 10.63 1.02
CA PRO A 215 23.01 10.36 2.44
C PRO A 215 22.20 11.24 3.40
N GLN A 216 21.71 10.59 4.46
CA GLN A 216 21.30 11.16 5.74
C GLN A 216 22.24 10.63 6.82
#